data_AF-A0A0F9CLC3-F1
#
_entry.id   AF-A0A0F9CLC3-F1
#
_cell.length_a   1.000
_cell.length_b   1.000
_cell.length_c   1.000
_cell.angle_alpha   90.00
_cell.angle_beta   90.00
_cell.angle_gamma   90.00
#
_symmetry.space_group_name_H-M   'P 1'
#
loop_
_entity.id
_entity.type
_entity.pdbx_description
1 polymer ?
#
loop_
_entity_poly.entity_id
_entity_poly.type
_entity_poly.pdbx_seq_one_letter_code
_entity_poly.pdbx_strand_id
1 'polypeptide(L)'
;YGPGKGGRYDWTESPPMNVMFTNGSEILLRAADSVAEDRQRGTNLSRVLMDEVTLGDQEEAFETLHGRCRDERFGALQTKVTGTPQGRNWTWRNFVLKPLQDSELFVAVTLDAEEAGFMPKGYADAQADLYGGWDTPKARQELGGQFLEMAGQVYEMFRRDVHVKAYDDAEFRNILGGIDFGSVSPTALVVGGMTGAERLHFVDEWYKPQSGIDEWIENISALEEKWGTVNEFRGTTRKRLHWICDPAGKAEMQQLRNAGFWVSPARHRNRYASRVPIMKARLRVRPGGPGMYFDPKCKFLISETEGLMWEKHRLVSSSGENLQEKFARDCPDHAHDAAANVIAEFDLGYKAIPQNTGPADHWVRS
;
A
#
# COMPACT_ATOMS: atom_id res chain seq x y z
N TYR A 1 -3.91 -25.16 14.18
CA TYR A 1 -2.53 -25.69 14.22
C TYR A 1 -2.52 -27.21 14.24
N GLY A 2 -2.85 -27.82 13.08
CA GLY A 2 -2.51 -29.19 12.68
C GLY A 2 -3.02 -30.39 13.52
N PRO A 3 -3.04 -31.60 12.95
CA PRO A 3 -3.40 -32.83 13.65
C PRO A 3 -2.29 -33.39 14.58
N GLY A 4 -1.17 -32.68 14.77
CA GLY A 4 0.01 -33.18 15.49
C GLY A 4 0.20 -32.70 16.93
N LYS A 5 -0.64 -31.77 17.42
CA LYS A 5 -0.55 -31.19 18.76
C LYS A 5 -0.88 -32.24 19.84
N GLY A 6 -0.08 -32.29 20.91
CA GLY A 6 -0.23 -33.28 22.00
C GLY A 6 0.28 -34.68 21.66
N GLY A 7 0.93 -34.84 20.51
CA GLY A 7 1.57 -36.10 20.09
C GLY A 7 2.97 -35.89 19.54
N ARG A 8 3.14 -35.06 18.50
CA ARG A 8 4.45 -34.77 17.89
C ARG A 8 5.11 -33.52 18.47
N TYR A 9 4.31 -32.57 18.92
CA TYR A 9 4.76 -31.33 19.53
C TYR A 9 3.71 -30.78 20.52
N ASP A 10 4.19 -29.93 21.43
CA ASP A 10 3.40 -29.05 22.27
C ASP A 10 3.76 -27.59 21.95
N TRP A 11 2.89 -26.65 22.33
CA TRP A 11 3.13 -25.23 22.07
C TRP A 11 2.45 -24.33 23.12
N THR A 12 2.99 -23.13 23.34
CA THR A 12 2.40 -22.12 24.22
C THR A 12 1.39 -21.26 23.46
N GLU A 13 0.18 -21.09 24.02
CA GLU A 13 -0.94 -20.39 23.36
C GLU A 13 -0.95 -18.88 23.60
N SER A 14 0.03 -18.34 24.32
CA SER A 14 0.20 -16.92 24.60
C SER A 14 1.65 -16.49 24.38
N PRO A 15 1.91 -15.26 23.90
CA PRO A 15 3.27 -14.74 23.80
C PRO A 15 4.01 -14.76 25.15
N PRO A 16 5.31 -15.10 25.18
CA PRO A 16 6.12 -15.59 24.06
C PRO A 16 5.71 -17.00 23.62
N MET A 17 5.57 -17.20 22.31
CA MET A 17 5.17 -18.48 21.71
C MET A 17 6.38 -19.39 21.49
N ASN A 18 6.31 -20.63 21.94
CA ASN A 18 7.32 -21.67 21.71
C ASN A 18 6.65 -22.94 21.17
N VAL A 19 7.36 -23.70 20.34
CA VAL A 19 6.96 -25.04 19.90
C VAL A 19 8.00 -26.04 20.38
N MET A 20 7.59 -26.96 21.24
CA MET A 20 8.44 -28.02 21.79
C MET A 20 8.13 -29.33 21.08
N PHE A 21 9.15 -30.00 20.55
CA PHE A 21 9.02 -31.31 19.92
C PHE A 21 9.37 -32.42 20.90
N THR A 22 8.81 -33.61 20.68
CA THR A 22 9.06 -34.79 21.53
C THR A 22 10.52 -35.26 21.55
N ASN A 23 11.32 -34.85 20.56
CA ASN A 23 12.76 -35.10 20.52
C ASN A 23 13.59 -34.06 21.31
N GLY A 24 12.94 -33.16 22.05
CA GLY A 24 13.58 -32.11 22.84
C GLY A 24 14.04 -30.88 22.04
N SER A 25 13.77 -30.82 20.74
CA SER A 25 14.02 -29.61 19.95
C SER A 25 12.95 -28.56 20.22
N GLU A 26 13.34 -27.29 20.21
CA GLU A 26 12.43 -26.17 20.46
C GLU A 26 12.55 -25.11 19.37
N ILE A 27 11.41 -24.55 18.95
CA ILE A 27 11.33 -23.35 18.11
C ILE A 27 10.80 -22.21 18.96
N LEU A 28 11.57 -21.13 19.02
CA LEU A 28 11.17 -19.88 19.68
C LEU A 28 10.57 -18.94 18.65
N LEU A 29 9.28 -18.61 18.78
CA LEU A 29 8.60 -17.65 17.91
C LEU A 29 8.61 -16.28 18.60
N ARG A 30 9.28 -15.32 17.97
CA ARG A 30 9.54 -13.99 18.55
C ARG A 30 9.27 -12.93 17.49
N ALA A 31 8.74 -11.79 17.93
CA ALA A 31 8.68 -10.59 17.11
C ALA A 31 10.04 -9.89 17.13
N ALA A 32 10.49 -9.35 15.99
CA ALA A 32 11.84 -8.80 15.85
C ALA A 32 12.09 -7.60 16.79
N ASP A 33 11.06 -6.77 17.01
CA ASP A 33 11.05 -5.65 17.95
C ASP A 33 11.31 -6.07 19.40
N SER A 34 10.81 -7.24 19.81
CA SER A 34 11.00 -7.79 21.16
C SER A 34 12.40 -8.36 21.42
N VAL A 35 13.26 -8.44 20.40
CA VAL A 35 14.63 -8.99 20.51
C VAL A 35 15.58 -7.98 21.16
N ALA A 36 15.35 -6.68 20.92
CA ALA A 36 16.13 -5.58 21.50
C ALA A 36 15.93 -5.44 23.01
N GLU A 37 14.79 -5.87 23.55
CA GLU A 37 14.36 -5.69 24.95
C GLU A 37 14.90 -6.77 25.93
N ASP A 38 16.19 -7.11 25.80
CA ASP A 38 17.01 -7.92 26.74
C ASP A 38 16.73 -9.43 26.89
N ARG A 39 15.52 -9.96 26.69
CA ARG A 39 15.24 -11.39 27.01
C ARG A 39 15.91 -12.43 26.09
N GLN A 40 16.41 -12.03 24.93
CA GLN A 40 17.00 -12.96 23.94
C GLN A 40 18.52 -12.87 23.84
N ARG A 41 19.14 -11.90 24.53
CA ARG A 41 20.60 -11.78 24.63
C ARG A 41 21.24 -12.94 25.41
N GLY A 42 20.48 -13.76 26.12
CA GLY A 42 21.01 -14.91 26.87
C GLY A 42 20.94 -16.26 26.13
N THR A 43 20.19 -16.35 25.04
CA THR A 43 19.84 -17.64 24.42
C THR A 43 20.98 -18.15 23.53
N ASN A 44 21.23 -19.47 23.55
CA ASN A 44 22.09 -20.14 22.57
C ASN A 44 21.18 -20.83 21.55
N LEU A 45 21.32 -20.46 20.28
CA LEU A 45 20.51 -20.96 19.16
C LEU A 45 21.39 -21.79 18.23
N SER A 46 20.82 -22.84 17.63
CA SER A 46 21.48 -23.61 16.58
C SER A 46 21.10 -23.12 15.18
N ARG A 47 19.91 -22.52 15.04
CA ARG A 47 19.42 -21.92 13.79
C ARG A 47 18.62 -20.66 14.08
N VAL A 48 18.68 -19.73 13.14
CA VAL A 48 17.88 -18.49 13.15
C VAL A 48 17.16 -18.39 11.81
N LEU A 49 15.87 -18.07 11.85
CA LEU A 49 15.08 -17.70 10.68
C LEU A 49 14.39 -16.38 10.99
N MET A 50 14.64 -15.36 10.18
CA MET A 50 13.95 -14.08 10.25
C MET A 50 13.21 -13.84 8.95
N ASP A 51 11.97 -13.37 9.05
CA ASP A 51 11.10 -13.14 7.91
C ASP A 51 10.83 -11.65 7.70
N GLU A 52 10.64 -11.26 6.44
CA GLU A 52 10.49 -9.87 5.98
C GLU A 52 11.51 -8.88 6.60
N VAL A 53 12.79 -9.27 6.62
CA VAL A 53 13.87 -8.49 7.29
C VAL A 53 14.17 -7.14 6.65
N THR A 54 13.67 -6.92 5.45
CA THR A 54 13.78 -5.65 4.73
C THR A 54 12.76 -4.62 5.22
N LEU A 55 11.72 -5.05 5.94
CA LEU A 55 10.71 -4.16 6.53
C LEU A 55 11.16 -3.64 7.89
N GLY A 56 11.23 -2.32 8.02
CA GLY A 56 11.58 -1.65 9.28
C GLY A 56 13.07 -1.70 9.62
N ASP A 57 13.37 -1.47 10.89
CA ASP A 57 14.74 -1.53 11.44
C ASP A 57 14.92 -2.85 12.20
N GLN A 58 15.43 -3.85 11.49
CA GLN A 58 15.67 -5.20 12.03
C GLN A 58 17.16 -5.57 12.05
N GLU A 59 18.06 -4.63 11.73
CA GLU A 59 19.50 -4.92 11.66
C GLU A 59 20.06 -5.30 13.04
N GLU A 60 19.71 -4.57 14.10
CA GLU A 60 20.15 -4.90 15.46
C GLU A 60 19.64 -6.28 15.91
N ALA A 61 18.39 -6.62 15.56
CA ALA A 61 17.81 -7.93 15.85
C ALA A 61 18.55 -9.05 15.10
N PHE A 62 18.90 -8.82 13.83
CA PHE A 62 19.72 -9.73 13.04
C PHE A 62 21.11 -9.93 13.65
N GLU A 63 21.83 -8.85 13.96
CA GLU A 63 23.17 -8.91 14.56
C GLU A 63 23.14 -9.67 15.90
N THR A 64 22.13 -9.39 16.72
CA THR A 64 21.93 -10.06 18.00
C THR A 64 21.69 -11.55 17.81
N LEU A 65 20.71 -11.94 16.99
CA LEU A 65 20.33 -13.35 16.80
C LEU A 65 21.43 -14.14 16.09
N HIS A 66 22.06 -13.55 15.08
CA HIS A 66 23.19 -14.15 14.38
C HIS A 66 24.34 -14.44 15.36
N GLY A 67 24.68 -13.49 16.26
CA GLY A 67 25.66 -13.71 17.32
C GLY A 67 25.26 -14.77 18.38
N ARG A 68 23.96 -15.10 18.48
CA ARG A 68 23.45 -16.21 19.33
C ARG A 68 23.40 -17.55 18.61
N CYS A 69 23.61 -17.59 17.31
CA CYS A 69 23.67 -18.82 16.53
C CYS A 69 25.02 -19.52 16.76
N ARG A 70 25.17 -20.18 17.91
CA ARG A 70 26.42 -20.77 18.40
C ARG A 70 26.25 -22.11 19.12
N ASP A 71 25.05 -22.68 19.10
CA ASP A 71 24.77 -23.99 19.70
C ASP A 71 25.12 -25.13 18.74
N GLU A 72 26.31 -25.68 18.89
CA GLU A 72 26.87 -26.72 18.01
C GLU A 72 26.21 -28.10 18.17
N ARG A 73 25.33 -28.29 19.16
CA ARG A 73 24.65 -29.59 19.39
C ARG A 73 23.85 -30.09 18.20
N PHE A 74 23.49 -29.19 17.26
CA PHE A 74 22.73 -29.49 16.05
C PHE A 74 23.58 -29.53 14.75
N GLY A 75 24.91 -29.47 14.86
CA GLY A 75 25.88 -29.77 13.80
C GLY A 75 26.08 -28.71 12.71
N ALA A 76 25.06 -27.93 12.34
CA ALA A 76 25.18 -26.85 11.37
C ALA A 76 24.48 -25.59 11.86
N LEU A 77 25.29 -24.60 12.26
CA LEU A 77 24.85 -23.25 12.62
C LEU A 77 24.41 -22.52 11.36
N GLN A 78 23.21 -21.96 11.36
CA GLN A 78 22.70 -21.25 10.18
C GLN A 78 21.73 -20.15 10.55
N THR A 79 21.98 -18.96 10.03
CA THR A 79 21.01 -17.86 9.98
C THR A 79 20.44 -17.77 8.57
N LYS A 80 19.12 -17.78 8.46
CA LYS A 80 18.39 -17.51 7.23
C LYS A 80 17.56 -16.26 7.42
N VAL A 81 17.55 -15.42 6.40
CA VAL A 81 16.70 -14.23 6.34
C VAL A 81 15.92 -14.25 5.03
N THR A 82 14.66 -13.85 5.08
CA THR A 82 13.80 -13.69 3.91
C THR A 82 13.23 -12.28 3.88
N GLY A 83 12.94 -11.77 2.69
CA GLY A 83 12.27 -10.49 2.53
C GLY A 83 12.28 -10.02 1.09
N THR A 84 11.37 -9.10 0.79
CA THR A 84 11.33 -8.42 -0.52
C THR A 84 12.30 -7.25 -0.52
N PRO A 85 13.20 -7.09 -1.51
CA PRO A 85 14.14 -5.97 -1.56
C PRO A 85 13.43 -4.63 -1.35
N GLN A 86 14.02 -3.73 -0.57
CA GLN A 86 13.48 -2.39 -0.35
C GLN A 86 14.63 -1.39 -0.30
N GLY A 87 14.78 -0.60 -1.36
CA GLY A 87 15.91 0.32 -1.46
C GLY A 87 17.26 -0.40 -1.47
N ARG A 88 18.31 0.35 -1.11
CA ARG A 88 19.65 -0.18 -0.82
C ARG A 88 19.94 -0.13 0.67
N ASN A 89 19.11 -0.84 1.43
CA ASN A 89 19.16 -0.90 2.90
C ASN A 89 20.30 -1.79 3.44
N TRP A 90 20.27 -2.11 4.74
CA TRP A 90 21.28 -2.95 5.39
C TRP A 90 21.41 -4.36 4.79
N THR A 91 20.33 -4.97 4.32
CA THR A 91 20.39 -6.29 3.66
C THR A 91 21.14 -6.21 2.33
N TRP A 92 20.91 -5.15 1.55
CA TRP A 92 21.71 -4.88 0.35
C TRP A 92 23.18 -4.67 0.72
N ARG A 93 23.46 -3.91 1.77
CA ARG A 93 24.83 -3.69 2.25
C ARG A 93 25.53 -5.01 2.63
N ASN A 94 24.86 -5.84 3.43
CA ASN A 94 25.44 -7.02 4.08
C ASN A 94 25.37 -8.31 3.22
N PHE A 95 24.56 -8.35 2.16
CA PHE A 95 24.43 -9.53 1.29
C PHE A 95 24.72 -9.26 -0.19
N VAL A 96 24.76 -8.00 -0.64
CA VAL A 96 25.05 -7.64 -2.05
C VAL A 96 26.34 -6.83 -2.16
N LEU A 97 26.42 -5.67 -1.49
CA LEU A 97 27.55 -4.76 -1.64
C LEU A 97 28.82 -5.30 -0.98
N LYS A 98 28.69 -5.74 0.27
CA LYS A 98 29.75 -6.32 1.09
C LYS A 98 29.18 -7.57 1.77
N PRO A 99 29.05 -8.69 1.03
CA PRO A 99 28.51 -9.93 1.57
C PRO A 99 29.24 -10.35 2.85
N LEU A 100 28.48 -10.75 3.87
CA LEU A 100 29.03 -11.38 5.06
C LEU A 100 29.80 -12.65 4.68
N GLN A 101 30.78 -13.01 5.51
CA GLN A 101 31.52 -14.25 5.32
C GLN A 101 30.56 -15.45 5.34
N ASP A 102 30.79 -16.40 4.43
CA ASP A 102 29.99 -17.63 4.28
C ASP A 102 28.48 -17.37 4.09
N SER A 103 28.12 -16.22 3.50
CA SER A 103 26.75 -15.89 3.13
C SER A 103 26.47 -16.14 1.64
N GLU A 104 25.23 -16.50 1.34
CA GLU A 104 24.72 -16.69 -0.01
C GLU A 104 23.36 -16.00 -0.15
N LEU A 105 23.16 -15.31 -1.27
CA LEU A 105 21.91 -14.62 -1.60
C LEU A 105 21.21 -15.37 -2.74
N PHE A 106 19.96 -15.77 -2.48
CA PHE A 106 19.08 -16.34 -3.50
C PHE A 106 18.03 -15.30 -3.89
N VAL A 107 17.97 -14.97 -5.18
CA VAL A 107 16.94 -14.08 -5.73
C VAL A 107 15.83 -14.92 -6.32
N ALA A 108 14.62 -14.79 -5.80
CA ALA A 108 13.44 -15.44 -6.34
C ALA A 108 12.72 -14.49 -7.30
N VAL A 109 12.71 -14.82 -8.58
CA VAL A 109 12.00 -14.06 -9.62
C VAL A 109 10.63 -14.70 -9.86
N THR A 110 9.57 -13.89 -9.80
CA THR A 110 8.19 -14.38 -9.93
C THR A 110 7.91 -14.98 -11.31
N LEU A 111 8.53 -14.43 -12.36
CA LEU A 111 8.40 -14.98 -13.72
C LEU A 111 9.03 -16.38 -13.81
N ASP A 112 10.23 -16.58 -13.27
CA ASP A 112 10.90 -17.89 -13.25
C ASP A 112 10.07 -18.93 -12.48
N ALA A 113 9.42 -18.52 -11.38
CA ALA A 113 8.53 -19.40 -10.62
C ALA A 113 7.27 -19.80 -11.43
N GLU A 114 6.74 -18.88 -12.24
CA GLU A 114 5.64 -19.17 -13.17
C GLU A 114 6.08 -20.11 -14.29
N GLU A 115 7.24 -19.85 -14.92
CA GLU A 115 7.80 -20.70 -16.00
C GLU A 115 8.11 -22.12 -15.51
N ALA A 116 8.57 -22.25 -14.26
CA ALA A 116 8.81 -23.54 -13.61
C ALA A 116 7.52 -24.24 -13.16
N GLY A 117 6.34 -23.63 -13.34
CA GLY A 117 5.04 -24.22 -13.04
C GLY A 117 4.64 -24.18 -11.56
N PHE A 118 5.30 -23.36 -10.74
CA PHE A 118 4.93 -23.15 -9.34
C PHE A 118 3.78 -22.15 -9.17
N MET A 119 3.44 -21.39 -10.22
CA MET A 119 2.40 -20.36 -10.22
C MET A 119 1.45 -20.52 -11.43
N PRO A 120 0.20 -20.03 -11.36
CA PRO A 120 -0.70 -20.02 -12.51
C PRO A 120 -0.16 -19.15 -13.65
N LYS A 121 -0.36 -19.60 -14.90
CA LYS A 121 0.01 -18.81 -16.09
C LYS A 121 -0.67 -17.44 -16.10
N GLY A 122 0.09 -16.41 -16.43
CA GLY A 122 -0.34 -15.02 -16.49
C GLY A 122 -0.40 -14.31 -15.13
N TYR A 123 0.02 -14.96 -14.04
CA TYR A 123 0.04 -14.33 -12.72
C TYR A 123 1.06 -13.18 -12.67
N ALA A 124 2.28 -13.41 -13.16
CA ALA A 124 3.35 -12.43 -13.14
C ALA A 124 2.97 -11.17 -13.93
N ASP A 125 2.40 -11.33 -15.12
CA ASP A 125 1.90 -10.23 -15.94
C ASP A 125 0.75 -9.46 -15.26
N ALA A 126 -0.19 -10.18 -14.64
CA ALA A 126 -1.29 -9.55 -13.91
C ALA A 126 -0.77 -8.71 -12.71
N GLN A 127 0.25 -9.17 -12.00
CA GLN A 127 0.89 -8.39 -10.93
C GLN A 127 1.69 -7.21 -11.50
N ALA A 128 2.46 -7.42 -12.56
CA ALA A 128 3.22 -6.36 -13.22
C ALA A 128 2.27 -5.23 -13.67
N ASP A 129 1.10 -5.58 -14.21
CA ASP A 129 0.05 -4.65 -14.58
C ASP A 129 -0.48 -3.82 -13.40
N LEU A 130 -0.61 -4.41 -12.21
CA LEU A 130 -0.95 -3.69 -10.98
C LEU A 130 0.17 -2.76 -10.51
N TYR A 131 1.42 -3.09 -10.81
CA TYR A 131 2.59 -2.26 -10.48
C TYR A 131 2.90 -1.18 -11.53
N GLY A 132 2.14 -1.14 -12.63
CA GLY A 132 2.30 -0.17 -13.71
C GLY A 132 3.13 -0.66 -14.91
N GLY A 133 3.45 -1.94 -14.94
CA GLY A 133 4.24 -2.61 -15.99
C GLY A 133 5.60 -3.10 -15.49
N TRP A 134 6.21 -4.02 -16.24
CA TRP A 134 7.49 -4.66 -15.93
C TRP A 134 8.66 -3.66 -15.81
N ASP A 135 8.63 -2.57 -16.56
CA ASP A 135 9.70 -1.56 -16.54
C ASP A 135 9.66 -0.63 -15.33
N THR A 136 8.63 -0.73 -14.49
CA THR A 136 8.53 0.12 -13.30
C THR A 136 9.51 -0.34 -12.22
N PRO A 137 10.08 0.60 -11.42
CA PRO A 137 10.92 0.23 -10.28
C PRO A 137 10.22 -0.75 -9.32
N LYS A 138 8.90 -0.60 -9.13
CA LYS A 138 8.11 -1.47 -8.27
C LYS A 138 8.02 -2.90 -8.81
N ALA A 139 7.72 -3.09 -10.10
CA ALA A 139 7.67 -4.43 -10.67
C ALA A 139 9.04 -5.11 -10.64
N ARG A 140 10.11 -4.38 -10.98
CA ARG A 140 11.47 -4.91 -10.89
C ARG A 140 11.88 -5.29 -9.47
N GLN A 141 11.41 -4.56 -8.46
CA GLN A 141 11.63 -4.87 -7.05
C GLN A 141 10.80 -6.08 -6.59
N GLU A 142 9.47 -5.98 -6.68
CA GLU A 142 8.52 -6.96 -6.10
C GLU A 142 8.46 -8.28 -6.89
N LEU A 143 8.66 -8.24 -8.21
CA LEU A 143 8.61 -9.43 -9.07
C LEU A 143 9.98 -9.89 -9.55
N GLY A 144 10.92 -8.96 -9.71
CA GLY A 144 12.26 -9.23 -10.19
C GLY A 144 13.31 -9.39 -9.08
N GLY A 145 12.95 -9.17 -7.81
CA GLY A 145 13.87 -9.26 -6.68
C GLY A 145 15.06 -8.29 -6.76
N GLN A 146 14.89 -7.14 -7.43
CA GLN A 146 15.97 -6.18 -7.63
C GLN A 146 16.04 -5.16 -6.48
N PHE A 147 17.26 -4.94 -5.96
CA PHE A 147 17.55 -3.86 -5.01
C PHE A 147 17.69 -2.51 -5.75
N LEU A 148 16.58 -1.77 -5.86
CA LEU A 148 16.51 -0.49 -6.55
C LEU A 148 16.39 0.67 -5.55
N GLU A 149 17.14 1.74 -5.79
CA GLU A 149 16.88 3.04 -5.19
C GLU A 149 15.61 3.61 -5.82
N MET A 150 14.53 3.74 -5.04
CA MET A 150 13.33 4.45 -5.49
C MET A 150 13.60 5.96 -5.43
N ALA A 151 14.31 6.49 -6.42
CA ALA A 151 14.52 7.92 -6.60
C ALA A 151 13.85 8.38 -7.90
N GLY A 152 13.13 9.50 -7.85
CA GLY A 152 12.48 10.08 -9.02
C GLY A 152 10.99 10.35 -8.84
N GLN A 153 10.33 10.63 -9.95
CA GLN A 153 8.89 10.95 -10.01
C GLN A 153 8.06 9.73 -9.59
N VAL A 154 7.10 9.94 -8.69
CA VAL A 154 6.20 8.87 -8.22
C VAL A 154 5.38 8.33 -9.38
N TYR A 155 4.81 9.22 -10.20
CA TYR A 155 3.94 8.90 -11.34
C TYR A 155 4.60 9.20 -12.68
N GLU A 156 5.73 8.55 -12.97
CA GLU A 156 6.51 8.71 -14.20
C GLU A 156 5.71 8.48 -15.51
N MET A 157 4.59 7.75 -15.44
CA MET A 157 3.69 7.50 -16.57
C MET A 157 2.70 8.65 -16.83
N PHE A 158 2.55 9.59 -15.90
CA PHE A 158 1.65 10.72 -16.07
C PHE A 158 2.12 11.61 -17.23
N ARG A 159 1.15 12.06 -18.02
CA ARG A 159 1.33 12.85 -19.24
C ARG A 159 0.08 13.72 -19.42
N ARG A 160 0.23 15.05 -19.44
CA ARG A 160 -0.92 15.97 -19.50
C ARG A 160 -1.75 15.76 -20.77
N ASP A 161 -1.10 15.56 -21.92
CA ASP A 161 -1.74 15.30 -23.22
C ASP A 161 -2.54 13.99 -23.28
N VAL A 162 -2.31 13.07 -22.34
CA VAL A 162 -3.01 11.77 -22.25
C VAL A 162 -4.05 11.76 -21.15
N HIS A 163 -3.73 12.31 -19.97
CA HIS A 163 -4.52 12.15 -18.76
C HIS A 163 -5.41 13.35 -18.44
N VAL A 164 -5.09 14.54 -18.98
CA VAL A 164 -5.88 15.75 -18.75
C VAL A 164 -6.88 15.89 -19.87
N LYS A 165 -8.16 15.67 -19.55
CA LYS A 165 -9.25 15.70 -20.52
C LYS A 165 -10.45 16.38 -19.86
N ALA A 166 -11.04 17.37 -20.52
CA ALA A 166 -12.27 17.98 -20.03
C ALA A 166 -13.37 16.91 -19.90
N TYR A 167 -14.09 16.96 -18.80
CA TYR A 167 -15.26 16.12 -18.63
C TYR A 167 -16.36 16.53 -19.59
N ASP A 168 -16.91 15.57 -20.34
CA ASP A 168 -17.93 15.78 -21.37
C ASP A 168 -19.33 15.30 -20.93
N ASP A 169 -19.63 15.38 -19.62
CA ASP A 169 -20.95 15.07 -19.02
C ASP A 169 -21.44 13.63 -19.26
N ALA A 170 -20.54 12.65 -19.19
CA ALA A 170 -20.98 11.26 -18.99
C ALA A 170 -21.88 11.14 -17.73
N GLU A 171 -22.73 10.13 -17.63
CA GLU A 171 -23.35 9.82 -16.34
C GLU A 171 -22.33 9.08 -15.46
N PHE A 172 -22.10 9.60 -14.25
CA PHE A 172 -21.34 8.87 -13.23
C PHE A 172 -22.22 7.80 -12.59
N ARG A 173 -21.69 6.57 -12.51
CA ARG A 173 -22.31 5.50 -11.72
C ARG A 173 -22.34 5.88 -10.24
N ASN A 174 -21.23 6.44 -9.77
CA ASN A 174 -21.01 6.89 -8.41
C ASN A 174 -20.00 8.05 -8.45
N ILE A 175 -20.17 9.04 -7.59
CA ILE A 175 -19.29 10.20 -7.48
C ILE A 175 -19.03 10.52 -6.01
N LEU A 176 -17.76 10.62 -5.66
CA LEU A 176 -17.27 10.77 -4.29
C LEU A 176 -16.48 12.07 -4.16
N GLY A 177 -16.42 12.56 -2.92
CA GLY A 177 -15.49 13.62 -2.54
C GLY A 177 -14.33 13.04 -1.73
N GLY A 178 -13.13 13.54 -1.94
CA GLY A 178 -11.94 13.24 -1.15
C GLY A 178 -11.54 14.46 -0.35
N ILE A 179 -11.11 14.26 0.88
CA ILE A 179 -10.62 15.34 1.75
C ILE A 179 -9.25 14.96 2.31
N ASP A 180 -8.28 15.83 2.10
CA ASP A 180 -7.06 15.89 2.91
C ASP A 180 -7.09 17.16 3.76
N PHE A 181 -6.97 17.01 5.08
CA PHE A 181 -7.11 18.11 6.03
C PHE A 181 -5.75 18.76 6.29
N GLY A 182 -5.64 20.04 5.96
CA GLY A 182 -4.48 20.86 6.29
C GLY A 182 -4.84 21.94 7.31
N SER A 183 -3.91 22.21 8.25
CA SER A 183 -4.01 23.38 9.13
C SER A 183 -3.16 24.52 8.55
N VAL A 184 -1.85 24.51 8.80
CA VAL A 184 -0.88 25.41 8.16
C VAL A 184 -0.69 25.01 6.70
N SER A 185 -0.62 23.70 6.45
CA SER A 185 -0.62 23.12 5.11
C SER A 185 -2.00 23.28 4.43
N PRO A 186 -2.07 23.22 3.10
CA PRO A 186 -3.32 23.22 2.35
C PRO A 186 -4.31 22.13 2.78
N THR A 187 -5.59 22.51 2.90
CA THR A 187 -6.70 21.55 2.81
C THR A 187 -7.07 21.39 1.34
N ALA A 188 -7.27 20.14 0.92
CA ALA A 188 -7.71 19.81 -0.43
C ALA A 188 -9.04 19.05 -0.40
N LEU A 189 -9.97 19.51 -1.23
CA LEU A 189 -11.23 18.85 -1.55
C LEU A 189 -11.16 18.45 -3.02
N VAL A 190 -11.35 17.17 -3.33
CA VAL A 190 -11.30 16.66 -4.70
C VAL A 190 -12.55 15.86 -5.00
N VAL A 191 -13.23 16.12 -6.11
CA VAL A 191 -14.43 15.38 -6.54
C VAL A 191 -14.08 14.47 -7.71
N GLY A 192 -14.37 13.18 -7.57
CA GLY A 192 -14.09 12.17 -8.59
C GLY A 192 -15.20 11.14 -8.73
N GLY A 193 -15.53 10.80 -9.97
CA GLY A 193 -16.61 9.87 -10.29
C GLY A 193 -16.21 8.73 -11.21
N MET A 194 -16.79 7.56 -10.99
CA MET A 194 -16.63 6.39 -11.85
C MET A 194 -17.68 6.43 -12.97
N THR A 195 -17.23 6.50 -14.21
CA THR A 195 -18.10 6.46 -15.40
C THR A 195 -18.62 5.03 -15.65
N GLY A 196 -19.66 4.90 -16.49
CA GLY A 196 -20.17 3.59 -16.93
C GLY A 196 -19.15 2.71 -17.66
N ALA A 197 -18.08 3.31 -18.21
CA ALA A 197 -16.97 2.60 -18.87
C ALA A 197 -15.82 2.21 -17.91
N GLU A 198 -16.08 2.18 -16.61
CA GLU A 198 -15.11 1.88 -15.54
C GLU A 198 -13.87 2.78 -15.53
N ARG A 199 -14.03 4.02 -16.00
CA ARG A 199 -12.98 5.06 -15.93
C ARG A 199 -13.30 6.05 -14.83
N LEU A 200 -12.31 6.33 -13.99
CA LEU A 200 -12.39 7.38 -12.98
C LEU A 200 -12.14 8.75 -13.64
N HIS A 201 -12.90 9.76 -13.27
CA HIS A 201 -12.66 11.12 -13.72
C HIS A 201 -12.71 12.06 -12.53
N PHE A 202 -11.61 12.76 -12.25
CA PHE A 202 -11.57 13.85 -11.28
C PHE A 202 -12.07 15.13 -11.92
N VAL A 203 -13.22 15.61 -11.47
CA VAL A 203 -13.96 16.65 -12.16
C VAL A 203 -13.89 17.99 -11.49
N ASP A 204 -13.69 18.08 -10.17
CA ASP A 204 -13.63 19.37 -9.48
C ASP A 204 -12.66 19.32 -8.31
N GLU A 205 -12.15 20.48 -7.93
CA GLU A 205 -11.30 20.59 -6.76
C GLU A 205 -11.47 21.95 -6.08
N TRP A 206 -11.20 21.97 -4.78
CA TRP A 206 -10.94 23.17 -4.02
C TRP A 206 -9.68 22.95 -3.19
N TYR A 207 -8.83 23.97 -3.11
CA TYR A 207 -7.51 23.86 -2.50
C TYR A 207 -7.16 25.18 -1.81
N LYS A 208 -6.94 25.16 -0.50
CA LYS A 208 -6.61 26.38 0.24
C LYS A 208 -5.76 26.13 1.49
N PRO A 209 -4.60 26.81 1.64
CA PRO A 209 -3.84 26.85 2.89
C PRO A 209 -4.55 27.68 3.97
N GLN A 210 -4.31 27.34 5.23
CA GLN A 210 -4.81 28.10 6.39
C GLN A 210 -6.34 28.27 6.36
N SER A 211 -7.04 27.21 5.98
CA SER A 211 -8.51 27.22 5.94
C SER A 211 -9.13 26.61 7.18
N GLY A 212 -10.26 27.16 7.60
CA GLY A 212 -11.01 26.70 8.76
C GLY A 212 -12.28 25.92 8.41
N ILE A 213 -12.93 25.38 9.45
CA ILE A 213 -14.15 24.58 9.31
C ILE A 213 -15.26 25.30 8.55
N ASP A 214 -15.44 26.61 8.73
CA ASP A 214 -16.50 27.38 8.05
C ASP A 214 -16.29 27.39 6.53
N GLU A 215 -15.06 27.58 6.08
CA GLU A 215 -14.70 27.55 4.67
C GLU A 215 -14.83 26.14 4.08
N TRP A 216 -14.51 25.11 4.88
CA TRP A 216 -14.72 23.73 4.44
C TRP A 216 -16.21 23.45 4.24
N ILE A 217 -17.06 23.85 5.19
CA ILE A 217 -18.52 23.68 5.09
C ILE A 217 -19.06 24.40 3.86
N GLU A 218 -18.65 25.64 3.61
CA GLU A 218 -19.06 26.42 2.43
C GLU A 218 -18.69 25.71 1.13
N ASN A 219 -17.42 25.31 0.98
CA ASN A 219 -16.92 24.74 -0.27
C ASN A 219 -17.39 23.29 -0.49
N ILE A 220 -17.54 22.51 0.59
CA ILE A 220 -18.20 21.20 0.52
C ILE A 220 -19.65 21.36 0.05
N SER A 221 -20.38 22.34 0.59
CA SER A 221 -21.78 22.60 0.19
C SER A 221 -21.89 22.97 -1.28
N ALA A 222 -21.01 23.87 -1.77
CA ALA A 222 -20.98 24.27 -3.17
C ALA A 222 -20.66 23.09 -4.11
N LEU A 223 -19.74 22.20 -3.70
CA LEU A 223 -19.40 21.00 -4.46
C LEU A 223 -20.55 19.98 -4.43
N GLU A 224 -21.25 19.81 -3.30
CA GLU A 224 -22.45 18.97 -3.21
C GLU A 224 -23.63 19.53 -4.01
N GLU A 225 -23.81 20.84 -4.08
CA GLU A 225 -24.85 21.44 -4.93
C GLU A 225 -24.60 21.14 -6.41
N LYS A 226 -23.33 21.21 -6.82
CA LYS A 226 -22.93 21.01 -8.21
C LYS A 226 -22.88 19.55 -8.64
N TRP A 227 -22.39 18.66 -7.77
CA TRP A 227 -22.09 17.26 -8.11
C TRP A 227 -22.90 16.23 -7.32
N GLY A 228 -23.70 16.68 -6.36
CA GLY A 228 -24.52 15.83 -5.51
C GLY A 228 -25.58 15.10 -6.30
N THR A 229 -25.37 13.80 -6.49
CA THR A 229 -26.34 12.88 -7.07
C THR A 229 -26.69 11.77 -6.09
N VAL A 230 -27.56 10.85 -6.50
CA VAL A 230 -27.84 9.63 -5.75
C VAL A 230 -26.58 8.78 -5.74
N ASN A 231 -25.95 8.69 -4.57
CA ASN A 231 -24.85 7.80 -4.30
C ASN A 231 -25.33 6.64 -3.44
N GLU A 232 -25.10 5.43 -3.92
CA GLU A 232 -25.23 4.21 -3.13
C GLU A 232 -23.84 3.75 -2.70
N PHE A 233 -23.65 3.65 -1.39
CA PHE A 233 -22.38 3.23 -0.81
C PHE A 233 -22.59 2.35 0.42
N ARG A 234 -22.04 1.13 0.38
CA ARG A 234 -22.12 0.13 1.47
C ARG A 234 -23.56 -0.11 1.96
N GLY A 235 -24.51 -0.23 1.03
CA GLY A 235 -25.94 -0.44 1.34
C GLY A 235 -26.66 0.79 1.91
N THR A 236 -26.02 1.97 1.87
CA THR A 236 -26.63 3.25 2.22
C THR A 236 -26.77 4.11 0.97
N THR A 237 -27.99 4.59 0.71
CA THR A 237 -28.28 5.46 -0.43
C THR A 237 -28.57 6.88 0.06
N ARG A 238 -27.84 7.87 -0.46
CA ARG A 238 -28.08 9.30 -0.18
C ARG A 238 -27.95 10.13 -1.46
N LYS A 239 -28.81 11.15 -1.62
CA LYS A 239 -28.73 12.11 -2.73
C LYS A 239 -27.76 13.25 -2.39
N ARG A 240 -26.46 12.91 -2.29
CA ARG A 240 -25.34 13.84 -2.05
C ARG A 240 -23.99 13.12 -2.24
N LEU A 241 -22.89 13.86 -2.20
CA LEU A 241 -21.55 13.26 -2.19
C LEU A 241 -21.28 12.49 -0.89
N HIS A 242 -20.56 11.39 -1.01
CA HIS A 242 -19.91 10.75 0.14
C HIS A 242 -18.45 11.22 0.19
N TRP A 243 -18.08 11.90 1.27
CA TRP A 243 -16.73 12.41 1.47
C TRP A 243 -15.85 11.41 2.21
N ILE A 244 -14.72 11.08 1.59
CA ILE A 244 -13.72 10.16 2.10
C ILE A 244 -12.53 10.96 2.60
N CYS A 245 -12.36 10.96 3.91
CA CYS A 245 -11.38 11.78 4.60
C CYS A 245 -10.11 11.01 4.95
N ASP A 246 -9.02 11.75 5.15
CA ASP A 246 -7.84 11.23 5.84
C ASP A 246 -8.27 10.59 7.20
N PRO A 247 -7.92 9.32 7.45
CA PRO A 247 -8.20 8.62 8.71
C PRO A 247 -7.66 9.28 9.98
N ALA A 248 -6.62 10.12 9.89
CA ALA A 248 -6.05 10.88 10.99
C ALA A 248 -6.96 12.04 11.44
N GLY A 249 -7.76 12.60 10.53
CA GLY A 249 -8.64 13.76 10.76
C GLY A 249 -9.92 13.44 11.56
N LYS A 250 -9.80 12.80 12.72
CA LYS A 250 -10.96 12.35 13.54
C LYS A 250 -11.81 13.50 14.04
N ALA A 251 -11.19 14.60 14.45
CA ALA A 251 -11.91 15.76 15.00
C ALA A 251 -12.65 16.52 13.90
N GLU A 252 -11.97 16.73 12.78
CA GLU A 252 -12.47 17.38 11.56
C GLU A 252 -13.66 16.60 10.98
N MET A 253 -13.52 15.27 10.86
CA MET A 253 -14.63 14.41 10.46
C MET A 253 -15.84 14.56 11.39
N GLN A 254 -15.63 14.67 12.71
CA GLN A 254 -16.74 14.84 13.66
C GLN A 254 -17.43 16.19 13.47
N GLN A 255 -16.66 17.26 13.22
CA GLN A 255 -17.21 18.58 12.93
C GLN A 255 -18.07 18.57 11.64
N LEU A 256 -17.57 17.94 10.57
CA LEU A 256 -18.33 17.81 9.32
C LEU A 256 -19.60 16.95 9.49
N ARG A 257 -19.56 15.89 10.31
CA ARG A 257 -20.77 15.12 10.66
C ARG A 257 -21.79 15.96 11.42
N ASN A 258 -21.33 16.79 12.36
CA ASN A 258 -22.20 17.70 13.11
C ASN A 258 -22.82 18.77 12.19
N ALA A 259 -22.10 19.21 11.16
CA ALA A 259 -22.61 20.08 10.10
C ALA A 259 -23.54 19.33 9.10
N GLY A 260 -23.73 18.03 9.28
CA GLY A 260 -24.68 17.22 8.53
C GLY A 260 -24.11 16.53 7.30
N PHE A 261 -22.81 16.59 7.02
CA PHE A 261 -22.21 15.94 5.84
C PHE A 261 -22.04 14.43 5.99
N TRP A 262 -22.11 13.72 4.86
CA TRP A 262 -21.82 12.29 4.84
C TRP A 262 -20.32 12.05 4.66
N VAL A 263 -19.63 11.73 5.76
CA VAL A 263 -18.16 11.57 5.76
C VAL A 263 -17.71 10.24 6.38
N SER A 264 -16.64 9.64 5.85
CA SER A 264 -16.03 8.41 6.37
C SER A 264 -14.51 8.41 6.18
N PRO A 265 -13.75 7.71 7.06
CA PRO A 265 -12.31 7.58 6.87
C PRO A 265 -12.00 6.66 5.68
N ALA A 266 -10.91 6.95 4.96
CA ALA A 266 -10.41 6.12 3.87
C ALA A 266 -9.96 4.72 4.34
N ARG A 267 -10.26 3.67 3.57
CA ARG A 267 -9.89 2.28 3.87
C ARG A 267 -8.37 2.01 3.89
N HIS A 268 -7.60 2.75 3.10
CA HIS A 268 -6.17 2.50 2.91
C HIS A 268 -5.31 2.82 4.14
N ARG A 269 -5.85 3.54 5.13
CA ARG A 269 -5.18 3.90 6.40
C ARG A 269 -3.83 4.62 6.20
N ASN A 270 -3.74 5.50 5.20
CA ASN A 270 -2.56 6.28 4.81
C ASN A 270 -1.33 5.43 4.44
N ARG A 271 -1.55 4.20 3.98
CA ARG A 271 -0.45 3.33 3.56
C ARG A 271 -0.08 3.62 2.10
N TYR A 272 1.14 4.10 1.87
CA TYR A 272 1.72 4.32 0.53
C TYR A 272 1.59 3.08 -0.35
N ALA A 273 1.92 1.90 0.21
CA ALA A 273 1.80 0.60 -0.44
C ALA A 273 0.37 0.25 -0.92
N SER A 274 -0.65 0.89 -0.36
CA SER A 274 -2.05 0.71 -0.77
C SER A 274 -2.50 1.75 -1.81
N ARG A 275 -2.08 3.01 -1.68
CA ARG A 275 -2.61 4.11 -2.52
C ARG A 275 -1.87 4.32 -3.84
N VAL A 276 -0.54 4.35 -3.80
CA VAL A 276 0.30 4.64 -4.96
C VAL A 276 0.14 3.61 -6.08
N PRO A 277 0.21 2.28 -5.82
CA PRO A 277 0.04 1.30 -6.90
C PRO A 277 -1.34 1.35 -7.56
N ILE A 278 -2.42 1.65 -6.82
CA ILE A 278 -3.76 1.78 -7.43
C ILE A 278 -3.80 2.98 -8.38
N MET A 279 -3.27 4.12 -7.94
CA MET A 279 -3.20 5.31 -8.79
C MET A 279 -2.33 5.07 -10.03
N LYS A 280 -1.17 4.40 -9.89
CA LYS A 280 -0.33 3.96 -11.02
C LYS A 280 -1.09 3.06 -11.99
N ALA A 281 -1.82 2.07 -11.48
CA ALA A 281 -2.59 1.14 -12.29
C ALA A 281 -3.67 1.85 -13.12
N ARG A 282 -4.28 2.90 -12.56
CA ARG A 282 -5.30 3.74 -13.22
C ARG A 282 -4.71 4.73 -14.24
N LEU A 283 -3.52 5.27 -13.97
CA LEU A 283 -2.78 6.11 -14.92
C LEU A 283 -2.20 5.32 -16.09
N ARG A 284 -1.99 4.01 -15.97
CA ARG A 284 -1.42 3.23 -17.06
C ARG A 284 -2.31 3.27 -18.30
N VAL A 285 -1.72 3.65 -19.43
CA VAL A 285 -2.37 3.63 -20.75
C VAL A 285 -2.52 2.17 -21.21
N ARG A 286 -3.75 1.77 -21.52
CA ARG A 286 -4.10 0.44 -22.05
C ARG A 286 -4.77 0.59 -23.41
N PRO A 287 -5.02 -0.49 -24.18
CA PRO A 287 -5.90 -0.41 -25.34
C PRO A 287 -7.25 0.22 -24.95
N GLY A 288 -7.57 1.36 -25.57
CA GLY A 288 -8.75 2.19 -25.22
C GLY A 288 -8.44 3.43 -24.35
N GLY A 289 -7.23 3.60 -23.82
CA GLY A 289 -6.79 4.74 -23.02
C GLY A 289 -6.53 4.39 -21.54
N PRO A 290 -6.12 5.37 -20.72
CA PRO A 290 -5.95 5.17 -19.28
C PRO A 290 -7.30 4.93 -18.57
N GLY A 291 -7.22 4.33 -17.38
CA GLY A 291 -8.36 4.07 -16.51
C GLY A 291 -8.78 5.27 -15.65
N MET A 292 -8.06 6.41 -15.76
CA MET A 292 -8.34 7.63 -15.03
C MET A 292 -7.97 8.89 -15.81
N TYR A 293 -8.78 9.94 -15.65
CA TYR A 293 -8.59 11.26 -16.23
C TYR A 293 -8.76 12.36 -15.18
N PHE A 294 -8.20 13.53 -15.48
CA PHE A 294 -8.34 14.75 -14.69
C PHE A 294 -8.92 15.84 -15.56
N ASP A 295 -9.96 16.51 -15.08
CA ASP A 295 -10.48 17.69 -15.73
C ASP A 295 -9.43 18.82 -15.66
N PRO A 296 -9.23 19.63 -16.72
CA PRO A 296 -8.28 20.75 -16.73
C PRO A 296 -8.46 21.75 -15.58
N LYS A 297 -9.63 21.80 -14.96
CA LYS A 297 -9.88 22.66 -13.79
C LYS A 297 -9.23 22.13 -12.50
N CYS A 298 -8.89 20.84 -12.43
CA CYS A 298 -8.20 20.20 -11.30
C CYS A 298 -6.68 20.49 -11.32
N LYS A 299 -6.31 21.77 -11.34
CA LYS A 299 -4.94 22.27 -11.53
C LYS A 299 -3.98 21.81 -10.44
N PHE A 300 -4.40 21.81 -9.17
CA PHE A 300 -3.58 21.39 -8.04
C PHE A 300 -3.35 19.89 -8.07
N LEU A 301 -4.42 19.10 -8.24
CA LEU A 301 -4.28 17.65 -8.38
C LEU A 301 -3.39 17.25 -9.56
N ILE A 302 -3.54 17.91 -10.71
CA ILE A 302 -2.68 17.69 -11.89
C ILE A 302 -1.22 18.04 -11.56
N SER A 303 -1.00 19.21 -10.95
CA SER A 303 0.35 19.68 -10.61
C SER A 303 1.04 18.77 -9.60
N GLU A 304 0.33 18.34 -8.55
CA GLU A 304 0.88 17.44 -7.54
C GLU A 304 1.13 16.05 -8.12
N THR A 305 0.19 15.48 -8.89
CA THR A 305 0.41 14.18 -9.55
C THR A 305 1.63 14.20 -10.48
N GLU A 306 1.80 15.28 -11.24
CA GLU A 306 2.97 15.47 -12.10
C GLU A 306 4.27 15.71 -11.31
N GLY A 307 4.21 16.49 -10.23
CA GLY A 307 5.38 16.93 -9.48
C GLY A 307 5.80 16.04 -8.31
N LEU A 308 5.03 15.01 -7.98
CA LEU A 308 5.28 14.17 -6.80
C LEU A 308 6.55 13.34 -6.98
N MET A 309 7.46 13.42 -6.01
CA MET A 309 8.76 12.73 -6.02
C MET A 309 8.92 11.85 -4.79
N TRP A 310 9.65 10.75 -4.92
CA TRP A 310 10.14 10.00 -3.75
C TRP A 310 11.25 10.77 -3.04
N GLU A 311 11.28 10.72 -1.70
CA GLU A 311 12.40 11.23 -0.91
C GLU A 311 13.67 10.45 -1.30
N LYS A 312 14.73 11.15 -1.70
CA LYS A 312 16.01 10.51 -2.02
C LYS A 312 16.59 9.90 -0.74
N HIS A 313 16.97 8.63 -0.75
CA HIS A 313 17.75 8.07 0.36
C HIS A 313 19.04 8.87 0.55
N ARG A 314 19.21 9.47 1.73
CA ARG A 314 20.54 9.85 2.22
C ARG A 314 21.15 8.59 2.82
N LEU A 315 22.19 8.06 2.18
CA LEU A 315 22.97 6.90 2.66
C LEU A 315 23.71 7.12 3.99
N VAL A 316 23.48 8.22 4.72
CA VAL A 316 24.10 8.45 6.02
C VAL A 316 23.15 9.23 6.93
N SER A 317 22.47 8.54 7.83
CA SER A 317 22.29 9.04 9.19
C SER A 317 22.83 7.99 10.16
N SER A 318 23.61 8.43 11.13
CA SER A 318 24.19 7.63 12.21
C SER A 318 23.14 7.17 13.24
N SER A 319 21.86 7.10 12.85
CA SER A 319 20.71 6.86 13.73
C SER A 319 19.81 5.69 13.30
N GLY A 320 20.23 4.84 12.36
CA GLY A 320 19.53 3.57 12.06
C GLY A 320 18.15 3.68 11.40
N GLU A 321 17.59 4.89 11.24
CA GLU A 321 16.25 5.03 10.67
C GLU A 321 16.22 4.68 9.17
N ASN A 322 15.75 3.48 8.86
CA ASN A 322 15.33 3.07 7.53
C ASN A 322 14.07 3.89 7.15
N LEU A 323 14.26 4.91 6.31
CA LEU A 323 13.17 5.76 5.83
C LEU A 323 12.22 4.91 4.97
N GLN A 324 10.99 4.75 5.46
CA GLN A 324 9.84 4.29 4.66
C GLN A 324 9.75 5.09 3.34
N GLU A 325 9.04 4.53 2.35
CA GLU A 325 8.64 5.19 1.09
C GLU A 325 7.88 6.51 1.36
N LYS A 326 8.60 7.59 1.64
CA LYS A 326 8.05 8.93 1.87
C LYS A 326 8.13 9.74 0.59
N PHE A 327 7.16 10.62 0.37
CA PHE A 327 7.29 11.65 -0.65
C PHE A 327 8.34 12.68 -0.20
N ALA A 328 9.02 13.29 -1.18
CA ALA A 328 10.00 14.32 -0.93
C ALA A 328 9.33 15.52 -0.22
N ARG A 329 9.98 16.03 0.84
CA ARG A 329 9.41 17.08 1.71
C ARG A 329 9.00 18.36 0.98
N ASP A 330 9.63 18.65 -0.14
CA ASP A 330 9.40 19.86 -0.93
C ASP A 330 8.36 19.65 -2.06
N CYS A 331 7.66 18.51 -2.06
CA CYS A 331 6.59 18.19 -3.01
C CYS A 331 5.22 18.24 -2.31
N PRO A 332 4.33 19.18 -2.68
CA PRO A 332 2.96 19.17 -2.19
C PRO A 332 2.21 17.90 -2.64
N ASP A 333 1.42 17.32 -1.75
CA ASP A 333 0.70 16.05 -1.97
C ASP A 333 -0.75 16.06 -1.47
N HIS A 334 -1.30 17.22 -1.11
CA HIS A 334 -2.61 17.33 -0.47
C HIS A 334 -3.80 16.99 -1.40
N ALA A 335 -3.81 17.56 -2.60
CA ALA A 335 -4.81 17.22 -3.62
C ALA A 335 -4.63 15.77 -4.08
N HIS A 336 -3.38 15.32 -4.21
CA HIS A 336 -3.07 13.92 -4.46
C HIS A 336 -3.65 13.00 -3.37
N ASP A 337 -3.49 13.34 -2.10
CA ASP A 337 -3.93 12.53 -0.96
C ASP A 337 -5.46 12.51 -0.86
N ALA A 338 -6.12 13.65 -1.12
CA ALA A 338 -7.57 13.72 -1.29
C ALA A 338 -8.05 12.82 -2.45
N ALA A 339 -7.38 12.84 -3.60
CA ALA A 339 -7.69 11.96 -4.73
C ALA A 339 -7.47 10.47 -4.39
N ALA A 340 -6.39 10.15 -3.68
CA ALA A 340 -6.08 8.79 -3.24
C ALA A 340 -7.17 8.24 -2.30
N ASN A 341 -7.76 9.08 -1.45
CA ASN A 341 -8.91 8.71 -0.61
C ASN A 341 -10.11 8.26 -1.46
N VAL A 342 -10.41 8.97 -2.55
CA VAL A 342 -11.49 8.60 -3.49
C VAL A 342 -11.16 7.29 -4.24
N ILE A 343 -9.96 7.21 -4.82
CA ILE A 343 -9.51 6.05 -5.61
C ILE A 343 -9.60 4.78 -4.78
N ALA A 344 -9.14 4.83 -3.53
CA ALA A 344 -9.14 3.67 -2.64
C ALA A 344 -10.54 3.11 -2.39
N GLU A 345 -11.58 3.95 -2.29
CA GLU A 345 -12.94 3.43 -2.09
C GLU A 345 -13.53 2.77 -3.33
N PHE A 346 -13.19 3.26 -4.53
CA PHE A 346 -13.57 2.59 -5.78
C PHE A 346 -12.82 1.27 -5.98
N ASP A 347 -11.51 1.23 -5.72
CA ASP A 347 -10.69 0.09 -6.14
C ASP A 347 -10.45 -0.95 -5.04
N LEU A 348 -10.47 -0.56 -3.76
CA LEU A 348 -10.42 -1.51 -2.63
C LEU A 348 -11.81 -1.90 -2.13
N GLY A 349 -12.84 -1.10 -2.46
CA GLY A 349 -14.19 -1.25 -1.92
C GLY A 349 -15.20 -1.88 -2.85
N TYR A 350 -15.00 -1.79 -4.17
CA TYR A 350 -16.07 -2.02 -5.14
C TYR A 350 -16.04 -3.38 -5.86
N LYS A 351 -15.07 -4.26 -5.56
CA LYS A 351 -15.08 -5.68 -5.98
C LYS A 351 -16.14 -6.55 -5.27
N ALA A 352 -17.18 -5.96 -4.70
CA ALA A 352 -18.27 -6.65 -4.01
C ALA A 352 -19.66 -6.18 -4.47
N ILE A 353 -19.87 -6.11 -5.79
CA ILE A 353 -21.23 -6.17 -6.36
C ILE A 353 -21.28 -7.43 -7.21
N PRO A 354 -21.98 -8.49 -6.77
CA PRO A 354 -22.23 -9.66 -7.60
C PRO A 354 -22.91 -9.21 -8.89
N GLN A 355 -22.40 -9.64 -10.03
CA GLN A 355 -23.12 -9.49 -11.28
C GLN A 355 -24.48 -10.18 -11.14
N ASN A 356 -25.51 -9.42 -11.49
CA ASN A 356 -26.88 -9.84 -11.66
C ASN A 356 -26.89 -11.14 -12.48
N THR A 357 -27.12 -12.28 -11.83
CA THR A 357 -27.34 -13.54 -12.53
C THR A 357 -28.78 -13.55 -13.01
N GLY A 358 -28.95 -13.43 -14.32
CA GLY A 358 -30.20 -13.72 -15.01
C GLY A 358 -30.69 -15.15 -14.72
N PRO A 359 -31.93 -15.46 -15.12
CA PRO A 359 -32.78 -16.41 -14.42
C PRO A 359 -32.22 -17.83 -14.41
N ALA A 360 -32.39 -18.47 -13.25
CA ALA A 360 -31.97 -19.82 -12.96
C ALA A 360 -32.56 -20.82 -13.96
N ASP A 361 -31.71 -21.37 -14.82
CA ASP A 361 -32.04 -22.58 -15.56
C ASP A 361 -31.71 -23.82 -14.72
N HIS A 362 -32.80 -24.56 -14.49
CA HIS A 362 -32.90 -25.79 -13.75
C HIS A 362 -32.05 -26.89 -14.40
N TRP A 363 -31.05 -27.42 -13.68
CA TRP A 363 -30.48 -28.72 -13.99
C TRP A 363 -31.02 -29.78 -13.03
N VAL A 364 -31.98 -30.53 -13.55
CA VAL A 364 -32.50 -31.78 -12.99
C VAL A 364 -31.40 -32.83 -13.02
N ARG A 365 -31.29 -33.56 -11.91
CA ARG A 365 -30.40 -34.72 -11.73
C ARG A 365 -30.66 -35.82 -12.76
N SER A 366 -29.59 -36.45 -13.23
CA SER A 366 -29.51 -37.89 -13.49
C SER A 366 -28.15 -38.39 -13.05
#